data_AF-A0A266LTC5-F1
#
_entry.id   AF-A0A266LTC5-F1
#
_cell.length_a   1.000
_cell.length_b   1.000
_cell.length_c   1.000
_cell.angle_alpha   90.00
_cell.angle_beta   90.00
_cell.angle_gamma   90.00
#
_symmetry.space_group_name_H-M   'P 1'
#
loop_
_entity.id
_entity.type
_entity.pdbx_description
1 polymer ?
#
loop_
_entity_poly.entity_id
_entity_poly.type
_entity_poly.pdbx_seq_one_letter_code
_entity_poly.pdbx_strand_id
1 'polypeptide(L)'
;MKQSITLYDALTSISMPSNKAKAVVDAWECDVEKLASKSDLAQTEKHLKTSISELGAELRALIKEQGAELRASIKEQGADLRSSISMLEAHNKIVKWQFGILFICISVPTIKMGYEFLNRVFMSQ
;
A
#
# COMPACT_ATOMS: atom_id res chain seq x y z
N MET A 1 -31.51 28.60 35.98
CA MET A 1 -32.06 29.12 37.26
C MET A 1 -31.20 30.14 37.99
N LYS A 2 -30.04 29.83 38.60
CA LYS A 2 -29.25 30.87 39.32
C LYS A 2 -28.84 32.04 38.40
N GLN A 3 -28.43 31.74 37.17
CA GLN A 3 -28.02 32.75 36.20
C GLN A 3 -29.19 33.56 35.62
N SER A 4 -30.35 32.93 35.38
CA SER A 4 -31.55 33.63 34.88
C SER A 4 -32.10 34.64 35.89
N ILE A 5 -32.05 34.33 37.19
CA ILE A 5 -32.45 35.25 38.27
C ILE A 5 -31.47 36.44 38.35
N THR A 6 -30.16 36.20 38.30
CA THR A 6 -29.17 37.30 38.34
C THR A 6 -29.24 38.22 37.12
N LEU A 7 -29.62 37.70 35.95
CA LEU A 7 -29.77 38.47 34.72
C LEU A 7 -31.05 39.33 34.75
N TYR A 8 -32.15 38.77 35.27
CA TYR A 8 -33.39 39.52 35.51
C TYR A 8 -33.19 40.68 36.50
N ASP A 9 -32.51 40.43 37.63
CA ASP A 9 -32.22 41.45 38.64
C ASP A 9 -31.27 42.53 38.11
N ALA A 10 -30.27 42.16 37.31
CA ALA A 10 -29.38 43.12 36.65
C ALA A 10 -30.12 44.01 35.64
N LEU A 11 -31.01 43.43 34.81
CA LEU A 11 -31.79 44.18 33.82
C LEU A 11 -32.78 45.15 34.48
N THR A 12 -33.45 44.72 35.54
CA THR A 12 -34.37 45.58 36.30
C THR A 12 -33.61 46.68 37.06
N SER A 13 -32.38 46.44 37.52
CA SER A 13 -31.52 47.46 38.15
C SER A 13 -31.08 48.58 37.19
N ILE A 14 -31.02 48.30 35.88
CA ILE A 14 -30.65 49.27 34.82
C ILE A 14 -31.90 50.02 34.32
N SER A 15 -32.98 50.08 35.10
CA SER A 15 -34.25 50.77 34.80
C SER A 15 -35.02 50.23 33.58
N MET A 16 -34.74 48.99 33.14
CA MET A 16 -35.51 48.35 32.08
C MET A 16 -36.90 47.92 32.60
N PRO A 17 -38.00 48.17 31.85
CA PRO A 17 -39.32 47.70 32.21
C PRO A 17 -39.35 46.17 32.40
N SER A 18 -39.99 45.70 33.47
CA SER A 18 -40.04 44.27 33.86
C SER A 18 -40.49 43.34 32.73
N ASN A 19 -41.40 43.77 31.86
CA ASN A 19 -41.86 43.01 30.70
C ASN A 19 -40.76 42.78 29.65
N LYS A 20 -39.89 43.77 29.41
CA LYS A 20 -38.74 43.65 28.48
C LYS A 20 -37.62 42.83 29.10
N ALA A 21 -37.34 43.03 30.39
CA ALA A 21 -36.35 42.23 31.12
C ALA A 21 -36.70 40.73 31.09
N LYS A 22 -37.98 40.40 31.28
CA LYS A 22 -38.47 39.02 31.19
C LYS A 22 -38.30 38.44 29.78
N ALA A 23 -38.69 39.19 28.75
CA ALA A 23 -38.55 38.73 27.36
C ALA A 23 -37.10 38.42 26.96
N VAL A 24 -36.12 39.19 27.46
CA VAL A 24 -34.69 38.93 27.22
C VAL A 24 -34.21 37.69 27.96
N VAL A 25 -34.64 37.49 29.21
CA VAL A 25 -34.29 36.29 30.00
C VAL A 25 -34.90 35.04 29.37
N ASP A 26 -36.17 35.09 28.97
CA ASP A 26 -36.86 33.98 28.31
C ASP A 26 -36.20 33.62 26.96
N ALA A 27 -35.81 34.63 26.18
CA ALA A 27 -35.08 34.42 24.92
C ALA A 27 -33.69 33.80 25.15
N TRP A 28 -32.96 34.28 26.15
CA TRP A 28 -31.64 33.76 26.50
C TRP A 28 -31.69 32.32 27.05
N GLU A 29 -32.68 31.98 27.89
CA GLU A 29 -32.87 30.63 28.39
C GLU A 29 -33.22 29.66 27.25
N CYS A 30 -34.08 30.07 26.32
CA CYS A 30 -34.40 29.33 25.09
C CYS A 30 -33.18 29.10 24.20
N ASP A 31 -32.27 30.06 24.09
CA ASP A 31 -31.04 29.92 23.30
C ASP A 31 -30.00 29.03 24.00
N VAL A 32 -29.85 29.16 25.33
CA VAL A 32 -28.92 28.32 26.12
C VAL A 32 -29.35 26.86 26.14
N GLU A 33 -30.65 26.56 26.16
CA GLU A 33 -31.16 25.18 26.06
C GLU A 33 -30.82 24.51 24.73
N LYS A 34 -30.65 25.28 23.64
CA LYS A 34 -30.27 24.75 22.33
C LYS A 34 -28.77 24.51 22.19
N LEU A 35 -27.95 25.02 23.10
CA LEU A 35 -26.50 24.83 23.04
C LEU A 35 -26.13 23.40 23.47
N ALA A 36 -25.12 22.85 22.80
CA ALA A 36 -24.54 21.58 23.22
C ALA A 36 -24.01 21.69 24.65
N SER A 37 -24.40 20.74 25.49
CA SER A 37 -23.94 20.67 26.86
C SER A 37 -22.49 20.18 26.93
N LYS A 38 -21.84 20.40 28.08
CA LYS A 38 -20.52 19.80 28.35
C LYS A 38 -20.54 18.27 28.26
N SER A 39 -21.68 17.64 28.55
CA SER A 39 -21.85 16.19 28.43
C SER A 39 -21.81 15.75 26.97
N ASP A 40 -22.50 16.48 26.08
CA ASP A 40 -22.53 16.18 24.64
C ASP A 40 -21.14 16.29 24.02
N LEU A 41 -20.39 17.30 24.43
CA LEU A 41 -19.00 17.49 23.99
C LEU A 41 -18.10 16.34 24.50
N ALA A 42 -18.19 15.98 25.78
CA ALA A 42 -17.40 14.88 26.35
C ALA A 42 -17.73 13.52 25.69
N GLN A 43 -19.00 13.28 25.36
CA GLN A 43 -19.43 12.10 24.63
C GLN A 43 -18.83 12.09 23.21
N THR A 44 -18.87 13.22 22.52
CA THR A 44 -18.30 13.36 21.17
C THR A 44 -16.79 13.16 21.17
N GLU A 45 -16.08 13.75 22.14
CA GLU A 45 -14.63 13.57 22.32
C GLU A 45 -14.28 12.10 22.56
N LYS A 46 -15.01 11.43 23.45
CA LYS A 46 -14.81 10.01 23.72
C LYS A 46 -15.03 9.17 22.46
N HIS A 47 -16.11 9.42 21.73
CA HIS A 47 -16.41 8.73 20.48
C HIS A 47 -15.30 8.93 19.45
N LEU A 48 -14.86 10.18 19.23
CA LEU A 48 -13.78 10.50 18.31
C LEU A 48 -12.47 9.80 18.70
N LYS A 49 -12.11 9.81 19.99
CA LYS A 49 -10.90 9.14 20.47
C LYS A 49 -10.94 7.64 20.22
N THR A 50 -12.09 7.00 20.43
CA THR A 50 -12.29 5.58 20.13
C THR A 50 -12.16 5.33 18.63
N SER A 51 -12.88 6.06 17.78
CA SER A 51 -12.84 5.88 16.32
C SER A 51 -11.45 6.10 15.74
N ILE A 52 -10.70 7.10 16.23
CA ILE A 52 -9.31 7.34 15.82
C ILE A 52 -8.42 6.17 16.24
N SER A 53 -8.61 5.62 17.44
CA SER A 53 -7.84 4.48 17.92
C SER A 53 -8.13 3.21 17.12
N GLU A 54 -9.40 2.96 16.78
CA GLU A 54 -9.84 1.83 15.95
C GLU A 54 -9.24 1.94 14.54
N LEU A 55 -9.41 3.09 13.89
CA LEU A 55 -8.85 3.32 12.56
C LEU A 55 -7.31 3.20 12.55
N GLY A 56 -6.64 3.69 13.60
CA GLY A 56 -5.20 3.54 13.75
C GLY A 56 -4.74 2.09 13.94
N ALA A 57 -5.58 1.24 14.56
CA ALA A 57 -5.31 -0.19 14.69
C ALA A 57 -5.52 -0.93 13.36
N GLU A 58 -6.62 -0.65 12.66
CA GLU A 58 -6.94 -1.22 11.35
C GLU A 58 -5.88 -0.87 10.31
N LEU A 59 -5.49 0.40 10.22
CA LEU A 59 -4.44 0.83 9.28
C LEU A 59 -3.12 0.11 9.55
N ARG A 60 -2.74 -0.06 10.81
CA ARG A 60 -1.51 -0.78 11.19
C ARG A 60 -1.61 -2.27 10.83
N ALA A 61 -2.79 -2.89 10.94
CA ALA A 61 -3.01 -4.27 10.53
C ALA A 61 -2.86 -4.42 9.00
N LEU A 62 -3.54 -3.56 8.23
CA LEU A 62 -3.47 -3.55 6.77
C LEU A 62 -2.04 -3.34 6.25
N ILE A 63 -1.29 -2.41 6.83
CA ILE A 63 0.13 -2.18 6.46
C ILE A 63 0.98 -3.44 6.71
N LYS A 64 0.75 -4.14 7.83
CA LYS A 64 1.48 -5.37 8.13
C LYS A 64 1.14 -6.50 7.17
N GLU A 65 -0.14 -6.66 6.86
CA GLU A 65 -0.63 -7.68 5.93
C GLU A 65 -0.08 -7.46 4.53
N GLN A 66 -0.27 -6.26 3.95
CA GLN A 66 0.28 -5.92 2.64
C GLN A 66 1.82 -6.02 2.62
N GLY A 67 2.49 -5.64 3.70
CA GLY A 67 3.95 -5.79 3.82
C GLY A 67 4.41 -7.25 3.87
N ALA A 68 3.60 -8.16 4.41
CA ALA A 68 3.87 -9.59 4.40
C ALA A 68 3.61 -10.20 3.03
N GLU A 69 2.49 -9.86 2.39
CA GLU A 69 2.12 -10.30 1.04
C GLU A 69 3.15 -9.85 0.00
N LEU A 70 3.55 -8.58 0.02
CA LEU A 70 4.56 -8.06 -0.89
C LEU A 70 5.89 -8.80 -0.73
N ARG A 71 6.31 -9.06 0.52
CA ARG A 71 7.54 -9.81 0.79
C ARG A 71 7.43 -11.25 0.30
N ALA A 72 6.27 -11.89 0.45
CA ALA A 72 6.03 -13.24 -0.06
C ALA A 72 6.09 -13.26 -1.60
N SER A 73 5.41 -12.33 -2.28
CA SER A 73 5.41 -12.23 -3.75
C SER A 73 6.81 -11.97 -4.31
N ILE A 74 7.59 -11.07 -3.70
CA ILE A 74 8.98 -10.83 -4.11
C ILE A 74 9.83 -12.10 -3.97
N LYS A 75 9.65 -12.86 -2.89
CA LYS A 75 10.39 -14.10 -2.66
C LYS A 75 10.03 -15.18 -3.67
N GLU A 76 8.74 -15.31 -4.00
CA GLU A 76 8.23 -16.24 -5.01
C GLU A 76 8.77 -15.90 -6.40
N GLN A 77 8.61 -14.65 -6.83
CA GLN A 77 9.15 -14.18 -8.11
C GLN A 77 10.67 -14.35 -8.20
N GLY A 78 11.40 -14.09 -7.11
CA GLY A 78 12.85 -14.31 -7.05
C GLY A 78 13.25 -15.78 -7.18
N ALA A 79 12.46 -16.70 -6.61
CA ALA A 79 12.68 -18.14 -6.74
C ALA A 79 12.38 -18.63 -8.17
N ASP A 80 11.29 -18.15 -8.77
CA ASP A 80 10.91 -18.49 -10.13
C ASP A 80 11.92 -17.96 -11.16
N LEU A 81 12.39 -16.72 -10.99
CA LEU A 81 13.44 -16.16 -11.84
C LEU A 81 14.74 -16.96 -11.73
N ARG A 82 15.13 -17.37 -10.51
CA ARG A 82 16.31 -18.23 -10.31
C ARG A 82 16.15 -19.59 -11.00
N SER A 83 14.96 -20.18 -10.91
CA SER A 83 14.63 -21.44 -11.60
C SER A 83 14.76 -21.27 -13.13
N SER A 84 14.15 -20.22 -13.68
CA SER A 84 14.19 -19.90 -15.11
C SER A 84 15.62 -19.68 -15.62
N ILE A 85 16.47 -18.96 -14.85
CA ILE A 85 17.88 -18.78 -15.19
C ILE A 85 18.62 -20.12 -15.22
N SER A 86 18.41 -20.99 -14.22
CA SER A 86 19.07 -22.30 -14.16
C SER A 86 18.64 -23.21 -15.32
N MET A 87 17.37 -23.17 -15.70
CA MET A 87 16.86 -23.90 -16.86
C MET A 87 17.49 -23.38 -18.16
N LEU A 88 17.61 -22.07 -18.32
CA LEU A 88 18.23 -21.47 -19.49
C LEU A 88 19.72 -21.82 -19.60
N GLU A 89 20.44 -21.85 -18.48
CA GLU A 89 21.84 -22.26 -18.44
C GLU A 89 22.02 -23.72 -18.86
N ALA A 90 21.16 -24.62 -18.36
CA ALA A 90 21.15 -26.03 -18.76
C ALA A 90 20.87 -26.17 -20.27
N HIS A 91 19.88 -25.44 -20.79
CA HIS A 91 19.57 -25.44 -22.21
C HIS A 91 20.74 -24.92 -23.06
N ASN A 92 21.39 -23.82 -22.64
CA ASN A 92 22.57 -23.27 -23.33
C ASN A 92 23.71 -24.30 -23.38
N LYS A 93 23.96 -25.01 -22.28
CA LYS A 93 24.97 -26.07 -22.22
C LYS A 93 24.66 -27.18 -23.21
N ILE A 94 23.42 -27.66 -23.24
CA ILE A 94 22.97 -28.71 -24.19
C ILE A 94 23.16 -28.24 -25.63
N VAL A 95 22.74 -27.02 -25.94
CA VAL A 95 22.88 -26.43 -27.29
C VAL A 95 24.35 -26.33 -27.71
N LYS A 96 25.25 -25.89 -26.80
CA LYS A 96 26.69 -25.86 -27.08
C LYS A 96 27.24 -27.26 -27.40
N TRP A 97 26.82 -28.29 -26.67
CA TRP A 97 27.19 -29.68 -26.96
C TRP A 97 26.67 -30.14 -28.32
N GLN A 98 25.41 -29.84 -28.65
CA GLN A 98 24.83 -30.19 -29.95
C GLN A 98 25.60 -29.55 -31.11
N PHE A 99 25.93 -28.26 -31.01
CA PHE A 99 26.74 -27.59 -32.02
C PHE A 99 28.15 -28.17 -32.12
N GLY A 100 28.77 -28.54 -31.00
CA GLY A 100 30.08 -29.20 -30.99
C GLY A 100 30.07 -30.54 -31.74
N ILE A 101 29.06 -31.38 -31.48
CA ILE A 101 28.88 -32.66 -32.18
C ILE A 101 28.65 -32.41 -33.68
N LEU A 102 27.76 -31.49 -34.03
CA LEU A 102 27.47 -31.15 -35.43
C LEU A 102 28.74 -30.69 -36.18
N PHE A 103 29.56 -29.84 -35.54
CA PHE A 103 30.81 -29.36 -36.11
C PHE A 103 31.80 -30.50 -36.38
N ILE A 104 31.94 -31.44 -35.45
CA ILE A 104 32.78 -32.63 -35.62
C ILE A 104 32.26 -33.49 -36.78
N CYS A 105 30.95 -33.73 -36.83
CA CYS A 105 30.32 -34.53 -37.88
C CYS A 105 30.51 -33.95 -39.29
N ILE A 106 30.59 -32.63 -39.44
CA ILE A 106 30.79 -31.97 -40.74
C ILE A 106 32.29 -31.86 -41.08
N SER A 107 33.14 -31.53 -40.09
CA SER A 107 34.57 -31.33 -40.33
C SER A 107 35.29 -32.63 -40.72
N VAL A 108 35.01 -33.76 -40.05
CA VAL A 108 35.70 -35.03 -40.32
C VAL A 108 35.53 -35.52 -41.79
N PRO A 109 34.30 -35.58 -42.35
CA PRO A 109 34.12 -35.93 -43.77
C PRO A 109 34.75 -34.94 -44.73
N THR A 110 34.64 -33.63 -44.44
CA THR A 110 35.21 -32.58 -45.30
C THR A 110 36.73 -32.68 -45.37
N ILE A 111 37.37 -32.91 -44.21
CA ILE A 111 38.81 -33.14 -44.10
C ILE A 111 39.22 -34.40 -44.85
N LYS A 112 38.49 -35.51 -44.65
CA LYS A 112 38.76 -36.78 -45.37
C LYS A 112 38.67 -36.60 -46.89
N MET A 113 37.60 -35.98 -47.39
CA MET A 113 37.46 -35.70 -48.82
C MET A 113 38.54 -34.77 -49.35
N GLY A 114 38.95 -33.76 -48.57
CA GLY A 114 40.06 -32.88 -48.93
C GLY A 114 41.40 -33.60 -49.04
N TYR A 115 41.72 -34.49 -48.09
CA TYR A 115 42.93 -35.31 -48.14
C TYR A 115 42.92 -36.29 -49.33
N GLU A 116 41.80 -36.96 -49.58
CA GLU A 116 41.67 -37.85 -50.75
C GLU A 116 41.85 -37.09 -52.07
N PHE A 117 41.34 -35.86 -52.17
CA PHE A 117 41.50 -35.00 -53.34
C PHE A 117 42.97 -34.58 -53.54
N LEU A 118 43.63 -34.08 -52.49
CA LEU A 118 45.05 -33.68 -52.55
C LEU A 118 45.96 -34.86 -52.93
N ASN A 119 45.72 -36.04 -52.36
CA ASN A 119 46.52 -37.23 -52.64
C ASN A 119 46.38 -37.70 -54.11
N ARG A 120 45.17 -37.62 -54.68
CA ARG A 120 44.95 -37.91 -56.10
C ARG A 120 45.65 -36.92 -57.03
N VAL A 121 45.58 -35.63 -56.70
CA VAL A 121 46.24 -34.57 -57.50
C VAL A 121 47.75 -34.74 -57.46
N PHE A 122 48.34 -34.98 -56.29
CA PHE A 122 49.79 -35.11 -56.13
C PHE A 122 50.35 -36.38 -56.81
N MET A 123 49.63 -37.51 -56.80
CA MET A 123 50.02 -38.73 -57.51
C MET A 123 49.81 -38.67 -59.03
N SER A 124 49.10 -37.65 -59.54
CA SER A 124 48.87 -37.44 -60.98
C SER A 124 49.92 -36.52 -61.64
N GLN A 125 50.87 -36.01 -60.86
CA GLN A 125 51.99 -35.19 -61.33
C GLN A 125 53.27 -36.03 -61.37
#